data_AF-A0A359E6Z2-F1
#
_entry.id   AF-A0A359E6Z2-F1
#
_cell.length_a   1.000
_cell.length_b   1.000
_cell.length_c   1.000
_cell.angle_alpha   90.00
_cell.angle_beta   90.00
_cell.angle_gamma   90.00
#
_symmetry.space_group_name_H-M   'P 1'
#
loop_
_entity.id
_entity.type
_entity.pdbx_description
1 polymer ?
#
loop_
_entity_poly.entity_id
_entity_poly.type
_entity_poly.pdbx_seq_one_letter_code
_entity_poly.pdbx_strand_id
1 'polypeptide(L)' 'GGRVLNVVGSGKDLQTAIDNTYAEVKKITFDKAYYRSDIGAKGLKH' A
#
# COMPACT_ATOMS: atom_id res chain seq x y z
N GLY A 1 -18.54 -2.40 -7.13
CA GLY A 1 -17.20 -3.02 -7.11
C GLY A 1 -16.86 -3.44 -5.70
N GLY A 2 -16.45 -4.69 -5.49
CA GLY A 2 -16.07 -5.20 -4.18
C GLY A 2 -14.59 -4.95 -3.85
N ARG A 3 -14.14 -5.48 -2.71
CA ARG A 3 -12.72 -5.58 -2.37
C ARG A 3 -12.18 -6.89 -2.96
N VAL A 4 -11.06 -6.84 -3.67
CA VAL A 4 -10.50 -8.02 -4.37
C VAL A 4 -9.33 -8.62 -3.61
N LEU A 5 -8.40 -7.78 -3.14
CA LEU A 5 -7.15 -8.18 -2.50
C LEU A 5 -6.66 -7.12 -1.51
N ASN A 6 -5.87 -7.56 -0.53
CA ASN A 6 -5.10 -6.70 0.35
C ASN A 6 -3.61 -6.97 0.13
N VAL A 7 -2.82 -5.90 0.01
CA VAL A 7 -1.37 -5.98 0.00
C VAL A 7 -0.86 -5.47 1.34
N VAL A 8 -0.01 -6.26 1.99
CA VAL A 8 0.54 -5.95 3.32
C VAL A 8 2.05 -6.02 3.23
N GLY A 9 2.73 -4.92 3.56
CA GLY A 9 4.17 -4.86 3.68
C GLY A 9 4.60 -4.61 5.13
N SER A 10 5.73 -5.19 5.51
CA SER A 10 6.40 -4.95 6.79
C SER A 10 7.72 -4.25 6.57
N GLY A 11 8.17 -3.50 7.58
CA GLY A 11 9.45 -2.79 7.57
C GLY A 11 9.90 -2.49 8.99
N LYS A 12 11.15 -2.06 9.14
CA LYS A 12 11.74 -1.68 10.44
C LYS A 12 11.04 -0.47 11.08
N ASP A 13 10.38 0.36 10.28
CA ASP A 13 9.65 1.55 10.66
C ASP A 13 8.44 1.73 9.72
N LEU A 14 7.55 2.68 10.07
CA LEU A 14 6.33 2.93 9.31
C LEU A 14 6.62 3.37 7.87
N GLN A 15 7.64 4.20 7.66
CA GLN A 15 8.02 4.67 6.32
C GLN A 15 8.42 3.50 5.43
N THR A 16 9.29 2.62 5.91
CA THR A 16 9.75 1.43 5.20
C THR A 16 8.59 0.46 4.92
N ALA A 17 7.66 0.28 5.86
CA ALA A 17 6.48 -0.57 5.65
C ALA A 17 5.55 -0.01 4.56
N ILE A 18 5.34 1.31 4.53
CA ILE A 18 4.58 2.00 3.48
C ILE A 18 5.25 1.82 2.11
N ASP A 19 6.55 2.08 2.03
CA ASP A 19 7.33 1.99 0.79
C ASP A 19 7.32 0.56 0.23
N ASN A 20 7.58 -0.43 1.08
CA ASN A 20 7.53 -1.85 0.70
C ASN A 20 6.13 -2.26 0.20
N THR A 21 5.07 -1.83 0.90
CA THR A 21 3.69 -2.13 0.48
C THR A 21 3.41 -1.57 -0.91
N TYR A 22 3.75 -0.31 -1.18
CA TYR A 22 3.51 0.32 -2.48
C TYR A 22 4.44 -0.19 -3.60
N ALA A 23 5.61 -0.73 -3.27
CA ALA A 23 6.46 -1.43 -4.24
C ALA A 23 5.80 -2.74 -4.73
N GLU A 24 5.16 -3.49 -3.84
CA GLU A 24 4.43 -4.71 -4.20
C GLU A 24 3.12 -4.41 -4.94
N VAL A 25 2.38 -3.38 -4.53
CA VAL A 25 1.15 -2.95 -5.23
C VAL A 25 1.42 -2.66 -6.72
N LYS A 26 2.56 -2.02 -7.04
CA LYS A 26 2.94 -1.69 -8.43
C LYS A 26 3.17 -2.90 -9.34
N LYS A 27 3.37 -4.10 -8.77
CA LYS A 27 3.56 -5.34 -9.53
C LYS A 27 2.23 -5.98 -9.93
N ILE A 28 1.12 -5.53 -9.36
CA ILE A 28 -0.21 -6.12 -9.55
C ILE A 28 -1.04 -5.22 -10.46
N THR A 29 -1.48 -5.76 -11.60
CA THR A 29 -2.34 -5.04 -12.56
C THR A 29 -3.46 -5.95 -13.05
N PHE A 30 -4.67 -5.41 -13.10
CA PHE A 30 -5.85 -6.06 -13.68
C PHE A 30 -6.86 -4.99 -14.13
N ASP A 31 -7.84 -5.36 -14.94
CA ASP A 31 -8.85 -4.42 -15.45
C ASP A 31 -9.54 -3.67 -14.31
N LYS A 32 -9.57 -2.34 -14.41
CA LYS A 32 -10.17 -1.42 -13.41
C LYS A 32 -9.58 -1.54 -12.00
N ALA A 33 -8.33 -2.00 -11.87
CA ALA A 33 -7.63 -1.96 -10.59
C ALA A 33 -7.55 -0.53 -10.04
N TYR A 34 -8.01 -0.35 -8.81
CA TYR A 34 -7.99 0.94 -8.10
C TYR A 34 -7.53 0.73 -6.66
N TYR A 35 -6.63 1.58 -6.19
CA TYR A 35 -6.12 1.58 -4.82
C TYR A 35 -5.78 3.01 -4.38
N ARG A 36 -5.72 3.21 -3.06
CA ARG A 36 -5.29 4.48 -2.44
C ARG A 36 -3.78 4.52 -2.29
N SER A 37 -3.17 5.68 -2.53
CA SER A 37 -1.72 5.92 -2.40
C SER A 37 -1.31 6.68 -1.11
N ASP A 38 -2.25 6.91 -0.19
CA ASP A 38 -2.06 7.76 1.01
C ASP A 38 -2.19 6.98 2.34
N ILE A 39 -2.18 5.65 2.30
CA ILE A 39 -2.32 4.83 3.51
C ILE A 39 -1.06 4.97 4.37
N GLY A 40 -1.25 5.25 5.67
CA GLY A 40 -0.15 5.42 6.62
C GLY A 40 0.44 6.84 6.70
N ALA A 41 0.15 7.73 5.74
CA ALA A 41 0.76 9.07 5.67
C ALA A 41 0.52 9.95 6.92
N LYS A 42 -0.61 9.78 7.61
CA LYS A 42 -0.88 10.50 8.87
C LYS A 42 0.02 10.04 10.03
N GLY A 43 0.39 8.76 10.05
CA GLY A 43 1.24 8.20 11.11
C GLY A 43 2.69 8.66 11.03
N LEU A 44 3.12 9.26 9.91
CA LEU A 44 4.46 9.83 9.74
C LEU A 44 4.61 11.24 10.33
N LYS A 45 3.53 11.84 10.84
CA LYS A 45 3.53 13.21 11.38
C LYS A 45 3.64 13.27 12.92
N HIS A 46 3.92 12.14 13.55
CA HIS A 46 3.99 11.95 15.00
C HIS A 46 5.32 11.31 15.36
#